data_AF-A0A2D5EVJ0-F1
#
_entry.id   AF-A0A2D5EVJ0-F1
#
_cell.length_a   1.000
_cell.length_b   1.000
_cell.length_c   1.000
_cell.angle_alpha   90.00
_cell.angle_beta   90.00
_cell.angle_gamma   90.00
#
_symmetry.space_group_name_H-M   'P 1'
#
loop_
_entity.id
_entity.type
_entity.pdbx_description
1 polymer ?
#
loop_
_entity_poly.entity_id
_entity_poly.type
_entity_poly.pdbx_seq_one_letter_code
_entity_poly.pdbx_strand_id
1 'polypeptide(L)'
;MASTHERLEALEHELEARGADGARLELVRRARNFKRSWVEMAEGLAKVRSRELHLEWGYEDFYSYCQMELLLTKSTVDKLTGSYQVVRAHAPQVLQRDGVAQPIPSIDAVDYFAKALREGEPANDGEEAEEGPGEEAVEELKQAVFDDGKSVAVLRRTFNPLFFPKPEGAEKVETLEKTRSAARRLEGLLGRVEGLDEARVKELMRQLAELRKELDEVLPEAKAALGEAKRKAG
;
A
#
# COMPACT_ATOMS: atom_id res chain seq x y z
N MET A 1 -23.71 -3.74 -24.19
CA MET A 1 -24.56 -4.02 -23.01
C MET A 1 -24.32 -2.93 -21.99
N ALA A 2 -25.35 -2.37 -21.37
CA ALA A 2 -25.19 -1.33 -20.34
C ALA A 2 -24.35 -1.85 -19.16
N SER A 3 -23.46 -1.00 -18.64
CA SER A 3 -22.58 -1.26 -17.49
C SER A 3 -23.42 -1.45 -16.21
N THR A 4 -22.88 -2.09 -15.18
CA THR A 4 -23.65 -2.35 -13.95
C THR A 4 -23.92 -1.07 -13.17
N HIS A 5 -23.13 -0.01 -13.33
CA HIS A 5 -23.46 1.31 -12.81
C HIS A 5 -24.43 2.09 -13.67
N GLU A 6 -24.37 2.01 -15.00
CA GLU A 6 -25.47 2.50 -15.82
C GLU A 6 -26.76 1.77 -15.43
N ARG A 7 -26.68 0.49 -15.04
CA ARG A 7 -27.80 -0.24 -14.45
C ARG A 7 -28.15 0.21 -13.05
N LEU A 8 -27.21 0.57 -12.17
CA LEU A 8 -27.49 1.03 -10.80
C LEU A 8 -27.98 2.48 -10.76
N GLU A 9 -27.49 3.33 -11.66
CA GLU A 9 -27.91 4.71 -11.89
C GLU A 9 -29.25 4.74 -12.63
N ALA A 10 -29.42 3.93 -13.68
CA ALA A 10 -30.74 3.73 -14.29
C ALA A 10 -31.72 3.09 -13.30
N LEU A 11 -31.27 2.17 -12.45
CA LEU A 11 -32.10 1.59 -11.39
C LEU A 11 -32.41 2.65 -10.32
N GLU A 12 -31.48 3.51 -9.94
CA GLU A 12 -31.75 4.63 -9.05
C GLU A 12 -32.83 5.54 -9.63
N HIS A 13 -32.66 5.98 -10.89
CA HIS A 13 -33.63 6.81 -11.60
C HIS A 13 -34.98 6.10 -11.82
N GLU A 14 -34.98 4.81 -12.14
CA GLU A 14 -36.21 4.01 -12.31
C GLU A 14 -36.95 3.85 -10.97
N LEU A 15 -36.22 3.55 -9.90
CA LEU A 15 -36.79 3.42 -8.56
C LEU A 15 -37.34 4.75 -8.07
N GLU A 16 -36.66 5.85 -8.36
CA GLU A 16 -37.11 7.20 -8.02
C GLU A 16 -38.38 7.56 -8.80
N ALA A 17 -38.42 7.28 -10.10
CA ALA A 17 -39.59 7.48 -10.95
C ALA A 17 -40.79 6.59 -10.55
N ARG A 18 -40.54 5.41 -9.98
CA ARG A 18 -41.57 4.47 -9.50
C ARG A 18 -41.99 4.72 -8.04
N GLY A 19 -41.46 5.76 -7.40
CA GLY A 19 -41.80 6.11 -6.01
C GLY A 19 -41.33 5.07 -4.99
N ALA A 20 -40.20 4.40 -5.26
CA ALA A 20 -39.58 3.48 -4.30
C ALA A 20 -39.30 4.19 -2.97
N ASP A 21 -39.34 3.43 -1.87
CA ASP A 21 -39.06 3.99 -0.56
C ASP A 21 -37.61 4.51 -0.46
N GLY A 22 -37.41 5.47 0.44
CA GLY A 22 -36.11 6.13 0.62
C GLY A 22 -34.98 5.19 1.02
N ALA A 23 -35.27 4.07 1.71
CA ALA A 23 -34.25 3.12 2.13
C ALA A 23 -33.70 2.34 0.93
N ARG A 24 -34.57 1.99 -0.04
CA ARG A 24 -34.18 1.31 -1.26
C ARG A 24 -33.33 2.18 -2.19
N LEU A 25 -33.68 3.45 -2.34
CA LEU A 25 -32.88 4.43 -3.09
C LEU A 25 -31.51 4.66 -2.43
N GLU A 26 -31.51 4.84 -1.11
CA GLU A 26 -30.29 5.02 -0.33
C GLU A 26 -29.35 3.82 -0.44
N LEU A 27 -29.86 2.59 -0.45
CA LEU A 27 -29.04 1.40 -0.58
C LEU A 27 -28.35 1.31 -1.95
N VAL A 28 -29.04 1.69 -3.02
CA VAL A 28 -28.46 1.75 -4.38
C VAL A 28 -27.38 2.83 -4.48
N ARG A 29 -27.62 4.01 -3.89
CA ARG A 29 -26.62 5.10 -3.79
C ARG A 29 -25.38 4.66 -3.01
N ARG A 30 -25.57 4.04 -1.85
CA ARG A 30 -24.47 3.51 -1.03
C ARG A 30 -23.67 2.43 -1.76
N ALA A 31 -24.35 1.53 -2.47
CA ALA A 31 -23.68 0.49 -3.25
C ALA A 31 -22.82 1.06 -4.39
N ARG A 32 -23.23 2.19 -4.98
CA ARG A 32 -22.46 2.94 -5.98
C ARG A 32 -21.23 3.62 -5.34
N ASN A 33 -21.44 4.41 -4.30
CA ASN A 33 -20.38 5.20 -3.65
C ASN A 33 -19.32 4.29 -2.98
N PHE A 34 -19.75 3.19 -2.36
CA PHE A 34 -18.83 2.23 -1.73
C PHE A 34 -17.76 1.70 -2.70
N LYS A 35 -18.15 1.43 -3.95
CA LYS A 35 -17.26 0.88 -4.98
C LYS A 35 -16.29 1.90 -5.58
N ARG A 36 -16.55 3.20 -5.40
CA ARG A 36 -15.67 4.31 -5.77
C ARG A 36 -15.00 4.98 -4.58
N SER A 37 -15.25 4.46 -3.37
CA SER A 37 -15.08 5.17 -2.10
C SER A 37 -13.70 5.80 -1.90
N TRP A 38 -12.62 5.12 -2.28
CA TRP A 38 -11.28 5.69 -2.11
C TRP A 38 -10.99 6.81 -3.13
N VAL A 39 -11.49 6.70 -4.37
CA VAL A 39 -11.31 7.72 -5.42
C VAL A 39 -12.07 8.99 -5.05
N GLU A 40 -13.33 8.84 -4.61
CA GLU A 40 -14.16 9.97 -4.16
C GLU A 40 -13.51 10.70 -2.97
N MET A 41 -13.00 9.94 -1.99
CA MET A 41 -12.30 10.52 -0.84
C MET A 41 -11.01 11.24 -1.27
N ALA A 42 -10.21 10.61 -2.14
CA ALA A 42 -8.95 11.17 -2.58
C ALA A 42 -9.13 12.43 -3.45
N GLU A 43 -10.17 12.47 -4.29
CA GLU A 43 -10.55 13.67 -5.05
C GLU A 43 -10.93 14.82 -4.10
N GLY A 44 -11.76 14.53 -3.09
CA GLY A 44 -12.13 15.51 -2.05
C GLY A 44 -10.90 16.07 -1.32
N LEU A 45 -10.00 15.20 -0.86
CA LEU A 45 -8.74 15.58 -0.23
C LEU A 45 -7.85 16.42 -1.17
N ALA A 46 -7.73 16.02 -2.44
CA ALA A 46 -6.95 16.75 -3.43
C ALA A 46 -7.52 18.16 -3.66
N LYS A 47 -8.84 18.31 -3.70
CA LYS A 47 -9.51 19.61 -3.82
C LYS A 47 -9.25 20.49 -2.60
N VAL A 48 -9.44 19.97 -1.39
CA VAL A 48 -9.16 20.70 -0.13
C VAL A 48 -7.71 21.17 -0.08
N ARG A 49 -6.75 20.31 -0.46
CA ARG A 49 -5.34 20.66 -0.52
C ARG A 49 -5.05 21.72 -1.57
N SER A 50 -5.55 21.55 -2.80
CA SER A 50 -5.29 22.46 -3.94
C SER A 50 -5.84 23.86 -3.76
N ARG A 51 -6.92 24.01 -2.97
CA ARG A 51 -7.59 25.28 -2.69
C ARG A 51 -7.30 25.83 -1.30
N GLU A 52 -6.44 25.14 -0.55
CA GLU A 52 -6.07 25.51 0.82
C GLU A 52 -7.28 25.74 1.75
N LEU A 53 -8.41 25.05 1.52
CA LEU A 53 -9.67 25.27 2.27
C LEU A 53 -9.53 25.03 3.78
N HIS A 54 -8.55 24.20 4.17
CA HIS A 54 -8.23 23.96 5.57
C HIS A 54 -7.81 25.24 6.31
N LEU A 55 -7.17 26.19 5.63
CA LEU A 55 -6.80 27.49 6.20
C LEU A 55 -8.04 28.34 6.49
N GLU A 56 -9.03 28.33 5.59
CA GLU A 56 -10.31 29.03 5.78
C GLU A 56 -11.11 28.45 6.96
N TRP A 57 -10.91 27.16 7.26
CA TRP A 57 -11.52 26.48 8.39
C TRP A 57 -10.74 26.65 9.70
N GLY A 58 -9.61 27.38 9.68
CA GLY A 58 -8.83 27.72 10.86
C GLY A 58 -7.77 26.69 11.27
N TYR A 59 -7.41 25.76 10.38
CA TYR A 59 -6.33 24.81 10.61
C TYR A 59 -4.98 25.39 10.15
N GLU A 60 -3.92 25.12 10.90
CA GLU A 60 -2.55 25.55 10.57
C GLU A 60 -2.03 24.90 9.28
N ASP A 61 -2.35 23.62 9.09
CA ASP A 61 -1.96 22.87 7.91
C ASP A 61 -2.98 21.78 7.53
N PHE A 62 -2.86 21.30 6.29
CA PHE A 62 -3.76 20.31 5.71
C PHE A 62 -3.80 18.98 6.49
N TYR A 63 -2.67 18.52 7.02
CA TYR A 63 -2.62 17.27 7.77
C TYR A 63 -3.26 17.41 9.15
N SER A 64 -3.12 18.56 9.80
CA SER A 64 -3.82 18.87 11.06
C SER A 64 -5.34 18.76 10.90
N TYR A 65 -5.91 19.34 9.83
CA TYR A 65 -7.33 19.16 9.48
C TYR A 65 -7.70 17.68 9.30
N CYS A 66 -6.94 16.96 8.47
CA CYS A 66 -7.21 15.56 8.17
C CYS A 66 -7.16 14.67 9.42
N GLN A 67 -6.23 14.93 10.34
CA GLN A 67 -6.09 14.17 11.57
C GLN A 67 -7.21 14.50 12.56
N MET A 68 -7.56 15.78 12.72
CA MET A 68 -8.52 16.22 13.73
C MET A 68 -9.97 15.94 13.36
N GLU A 69 -10.40 16.25 12.12
CA GLU A 69 -11.79 16.08 11.72
C GLU A 69 -12.07 14.77 10.99
N LEU A 70 -11.15 14.37 10.10
CA LEU A 70 -11.34 13.19 9.26
C LEU A 70 -10.77 11.92 9.90
N LEU A 71 -10.04 12.05 11.02
CA LEU A 71 -9.37 10.96 11.72
C LEU A 71 -8.43 10.15 10.80
N LEU A 72 -7.84 10.82 9.81
CA LEU A 72 -6.90 10.23 8.87
C LEU A 72 -5.47 10.50 9.30
N THR A 73 -4.65 9.45 9.30
CA THR A 73 -3.20 9.62 9.51
C THR A 73 -2.56 10.28 8.29
N LYS A 74 -1.45 11.00 8.50
CA LYS A 74 -0.63 11.56 7.41
C LYS A 74 -0.32 10.53 6.32
N SER A 75 0.09 9.33 6.71
CA SER A 75 0.39 8.24 5.76
C SER A 75 -0.82 7.85 4.90
N THR A 76 -2.02 7.82 5.48
CA THR A 76 -3.27 7.53 4.74
C THR A 76 -3.60 8.64 3.74
N VAL A 77 -3.43 9.90 4.15
CA VAL A 77 -3.67 11.08 3.30
C VAL A 77 -2.69 11.11 2.13
N ASP A 78 -1.40 10.89 2.39
CA ASP A 78 -0.35 10.83 1.36
C ASP A 78 -0.65 9.72 0.35
N LYS A 79 -1.06 8.54 0.84
CA LYS A 79 -1.43 7.42 -0.02
C LYS A 79 -2.62 7.73 -0.92
N LEU A 80 -3.70 8.29 -0.35
CA LEU A 80 -4.91 8.67 -1.09
C LEU A 80 -4.60 9.71 -2.18
N THR A 81 -3.99 10.82 -1.77
CA THR A 81 -3.70 11.95 -2.68
C THR A 81 -2.67 11.58 -3.74
N GLY A 82 -1.61 10.84 -3.38
CA GLY A 82 -0.61 10.36 -4.34
C GLY A 82 -1.19 9.35 -5.34
N SER A 83 -1.98 8.39 -4.88
CA SER A 83 -2.65 7.42 -5.76
C SER A 83 -3.61 8.10 -6.74
N TYR A 84 -4.37 9.09 -6.27
CA TYR A 84 -5.29 9.86 -7.11
C TYR A 84 -4.57 10.68 -8.19
N GLN A 85 -3.45 11.32 -7.85
CA GLN A 85 -2.64 12.06 -8.82
C GLN A 85 -2.10 11.14 -9.92
N VAL A 86 -1.61 9.96 -9.55
CA VAL A 86 -1.08 8.98 -10.51
C VAL A 86 -2.18 8.44 -11.42
N VAL A 87 -3.38 8.15 -10.87
CA VAL A 87 -4.53 7.78 -11.71
C VAL A 87 -4.87 8.90 -12.69
N ARG A 88 -4.95 10.15 -12.24
CA ARG A 88 -5.27 11.29 -13.10
C ARG A 88 -4.26 11.47 -14.24
N ALA A 89 -2.98 11.20 -13.97
CA ALA A 89 -1.91 11.36 -14.95
C ALA A 89 -1.82 10.18 -15.94
N HIS A 90 -1.85 8.94 -15.45
CA HIS A 90 -1.51 7.75 -16.25
C HIS A 90 -2.72 6.92 -16.69
N ALA A 91 -3.85 7.05 -16.00
CA ALA A 91 -5.06 6.29 -16.30
C ALA A 91 -6.33 7.11 -16.01
N PRO A 92 -6.52 8.31 -16.60
CA PRO A 92 -7.66 9.18 -16.30
C PRO A 92 -9.01 8.53 -16.58
N GLN A 93 -9.08 7.55 -17.49
CA GLN A 93 -10.26 6.73 -17.74
C GLN A 93 -10.75 5.99 -16.48
N VAL A 94 -9.87 5.67 -15.54
CA VAL A 94 -10.22 5.03 -14.26
C VAL A 94 -11.11 5.94 -13.40
N LEU A 95 -10.94 7.27 -13.49
CA LEU A 95 -11.78 8.21 -12.75
C LEU A 95 -13.23 8.21 -13.24
N GLN A 96 -13.44 7.82 -14.51
CA GLN A 96 -14.76 7.67 -15.12
C GLN A 96 -15.36 6.28 -14.87
N ARG A 97 -14.59 5.35 -14.31
CA ARG A 97 -15.07 4.00 -14.01
C ARG A 97 -16.10 4.02 -12.92
N ASP A 98 -16.96 3.03 -13.02
CA ASP A 98 -18.06 2.88 -12.14
C ASP A 98 -17.78 2.09 -10.86
N GLY A 99 -16.63 1.40 -10.81
CA GLY A 99 -16.27 0.50 -9.73
C GLY A 99 -17.06 -0.80 -9.71
N VAL A 100 -17.90 -1.07 -10.72
CA VAL A 100 -18.76 -2.25 -10.80
C VAL A 100 -18.52 -3.07 -12.05
N ALA A 101 -18.89 -2.57 -13.23
CA ALA A 101 -18.60 -3.25 -14.49
C ALA A 101 -17.18 -2.99 -14.96
N GLN A 102 -16.67 -1.79 -14.68
CA GLN A 102 -15.26 -1.45 -14.80
C GLN A 102 -14.72 -1.29 -13.38
N PRO A 103 -14.06 -2.31 -12.82
CA PRO A 103 -13.55 -2.23 -11.46
C PRO A 103 -12.55 -1.09 -11.34
N ILE A 104 -12.62 -0.39 -10.22
CA ILE A 104 -11.59 0.56 -9.82
C ILE A 104 -10.48 -0.27 -9.16
N PRO A 105 -9.22 -0.09 -9.58
CA PRO A 105 -8.10 -0.79 -8.95
C PRO A 105 -8.04 -0.46 -7.46
N SER A 106 -7.57 -1.41 -6.66
CA SER A 106 -7.41 -1.15 -5.24
C SER A 106 -6.36 -0.04 -5.02
N ILE A 107 -6.57 0.78 -3.99
CA ILE A 107 -5.60 1.83 -3.64
C ILE A 107 -4.19 1.27 -3.43
N ASP A 108 -4.05 0.04 -2.92
CA ASP A 108 -2.73 -0.58 -2.73
C ASP A 108 -2.05 -0.96 -4.06
N ALA A 109 -2.81 -1.33 -5.07
CA ALA A 109 -2.26 -1.61 -6.41
C ALA A 109 -1.82 -0.31 -7.09
N VAL A 110 -2.61 0.76 -6.96
CA VAL A 110 -2.26 2.09 -7.49
C VAL A 110 -1.07 2.69 -6.75
N ASP A 111 -1.02 2.59 -5.41
CA ASP A 111 0.12 3.04 -4.60
C ASP A 111 1.40 2.27 -4.95
N TYR A 112 1.29 0.97 -5.28
CA TYR A 112 2.42 0.19 -5.78
C TYR A 112 2.94 0.74 -7.12
N PHE A 113 2.05 1.00 -8.08
CA PHE A 113 2.42 1.64 -9.36
C PHE A 113 3.04 3.03 -9.15
N ALA A 114 2.46 3.84 -8.27
CA ALA A 114 2.98 5.16 -7.93
C ALA A 114 4.42 5.11 -7.38
N LYS A 115 4.74 4.09 -6.57
CA LYS A 115 6.10 3.88 -6.07
C LYS A 115 7.06 3.42 -7.15
N ALA A 116 6.61 2.51 -8.01
CA ALA A 116 7.39 2.01 -9.13
C ALA A 116 7.81 3.14 -10.09
N LEU A 117 6.93 4.11 -10.33
CA LEU A 117 7.26 5.30 -11.12
C LEU A 117 8.30 6.21 -10.45
N ARG A 118 8.19 6.44 -9.13
CA ARG A 118 9.16 7.29 -8.41
C ARG A 118 10.54 6.67 -8.30
N GLU A 119 10.63 5.35 -8.19
CA GLU A 119 11.91 4.63 -8.17
C GLU A 119 12.51 4.47 -9.57
N GLY A 120 11.71 4.65 -10.63
CA GLY A 120 12.17 4.69 -12.02
C GLY A 120 12.42 6.11 -12.58
N GLU A 121 12.11 7.17 -11.84
CA GLU A 121 12.44 8.54 -12.22
C GLU A 121 13.93 8.80 -11.91
N PRO A 122 14.73 9.30 -12.87
CA PRO A 122 16.11 9.67 -12.60
C PRO A 122 16.12 10.71 -11.49
N ALA A 123 16.93 10.49 -10.45
CA ALA A 123 17.17 11.51 -9.44
C ALA A 123 17.55 12.80 -10.16
N ASN A 124 16.82 13.89 -9.91
CA ASN A 124 17.28 15.22 -10.28
C ASN A 124 18.61 15.40 -9.57
N ASP A 125 19.72 15.18 -10.28
CA ASP A 125 21.07 15.72 -10.05
C ASP A 125 22.09 14.94 -10.92
N GLY A 126 22.06 15.13 -12.25
CA GLY A 126 23.23 14.97 -13.14
C GLY A 126 24.02 13.64 -13.18
N GLU A 127 23.63 12.63 -12.43
CA GLU A 127 24.23 11.30 -12.41
C GLU A 127 23.47 10.41 -13.40
N GLU A 128 24.21 9.63 -14.18
CA GLU A 128 23.64 8.63 -15.10
C GLU A 128 22.83 7.64 -14.25
N ALA A 129 21.51 7.81 -14.23
CA ALA A 129 20.61 6.90 -13.54
C ALA A 129 20.88 5.48 -14.05
N GLU A 130 21.08 4.52 -13.14
CA GLU A 130 20.97 3.10 -13.49
C GLU A 130 19.67 2.94 -14.28
N GLU A 131 19.73 2.25 -15.43
CA GLU A 131 18.57 2.04 -16.30
C GLU A 131 17.44 1.44 -15.47
N GLY A 132 16.52 2.31 -15.03
CA GLY A 132 15.31 1.88 -14.35
C GLY A 132 14.57 0.88 -15.24
N PRO A 133 13.65 0.09 -14.67
CA PRO A 133 12.83 -0.83 -15.45
C PRO A 133 12.29 -0.10 -16.67
N GLY A 134 12.68 -0.57 -17.87
CA GLY A 134 12.45 0.14 -19.12
C GLY A 134 10.97 0.44 -19.38
N GLU A 135 10.70 1.32 -20.33
CA GLU A 135 9.33 1.79 -20.64
C GLU A 135 8.33 0.65 -20.86
N GLU A 136 8.77 -0.46 -21.45
CA GLU A 136 7.96 -1.67 -21.63
C GLU A 136 7.49 -2.27 -20.30
N ALA A 137 8.38 -2.38 -19.31
CA ALA A 137 8.02 -2.90 -17.99
C ALA A 137 7.02 -1.97 -17.27
N VAL A 138 7.16 -0.66 -17.46
CA VAL A 138 6.24 0.34 -16.89
C VAL A 138 4.85 0.20 -17.51
N GLU A 139 4.76 0.04 -18.83
CA GLU A 139 3.47 -0.16 -19.52
C GLU A 139 2.84 -1.52 -19.17
N GLU A 140 3.63 -2.59 -19.02
CA GLU A 140 3.11 -3.88 -18.51
C GLU A 140 2.54 -3.75 -17.10
N LEU A 141 3.24 -3.04 -16.21
CA LEU A 141 2.77 -2.80 -14.85
C LEU A 141 1.49 -1.96 -14.85
N LYS A 142 1.44 -0.91 -15.68
CA LYS A 142 0.26 -0.06 -15.85
C LYS A 142 -0.94 -0.86 -16.34
N GLN A 143 -0.78 -1.71 -17.35
CA GLN A 143 -1.84 -2.60 -17.82
C GLN A 143 -2.29 -3.56 -16.71
N ALA A 144 -1.34 -4.17 -16.00
CA ALA A 144 -1.62 -5.09 -14.89
C ALA A 144 -2.43 -4.43 -13.75
N VAL A 145 -2.16 -3.15 -13.46
CA VAL A 145 -2.81 -2.37 -12.40
C VAL A 145 -4.17 -1.86 -12.87
N PHE A 146 -4.19 -1.13 -13.99
CA PHE A 146 -5.37 -0.38 -14.41
C PHE A 146 -6.31 -1.22 -15.27
N ASP A 147 -5.84 -2.13 -16.12
CA ASP A 147 -6.73 -2.85 -17.04
C ASP A 147 -7.08 -4.25 -16.52
N ASP A 148 -6.10 -5.00 -16.05
CA ASP A 148 -6.31 -6.34 -15.50
C ASP A 148 -6.85 -6.34 -14.05
N GLY A 149 -6.68 -5.21 -13.34
CA GLY A 149 -7.11 -5.09 -11.95
C GLY A 149 -6.42 -6.06 -10.99
N LYS A 150 -5.14 -6.40 -11.24
CA LYS A 150 -4.41 -7.37 -10.40
C LYS A 150 -4.26 -6.85 -8.97
N SER A 151 -4.33 -7.78 -8.01
CA SER A 151 -4.11 -7.44 -6.60
C SER A 151 -2.64 -7.08 -6.33
N VAL A 152 -2.40 -6.24 -5.32
CA VAL A 152 -1.04 -5.84 -4.92
C VAL A 152 -0.14 -7.04 -4.58
N ALA A 153 -0.70 -8.15 -4.10
CA ALA A 153 0.06 -9.36 -3.80
C ALA A 153 0.57 -10.05 -5.08
N VAL A 154 -0.25 -10.06 -6.14
CA VAL A 154 0.15 -10.57 -7.46
C VAL A 154 1.17 -9.63 -8.08
N LEU A 155 0.91 -8.32 -8.06
CA LEU A 155 1.84 -7.32 -8.59
C LEU A 155 3.22 -7.43 -7.95
N ARG A 156 3.29 -7.48 -6.61
CA ARG A 156 4.57 -7.66 -5.90
C ARG A 156 5.30 -8.93 -6.29
N ARG A 157 4.59 -10.04 -6.49
CA ARG A 157 5.23 -11.31 -6.89
C ARG A 157 5.83 -11.21 -8.28
N THR A 158 5.14 -10.53 -9.21
CA THR A 158 5.55 -10.43 -10.62
C THR A 158 6.60 -9.34 -10.84
N PHE A 159 6.41 -8.17 -10.24
CA PHE A 159 7.13 -6.94 -10.60
C PHE A 159 8.18 -6.51 -9.57
N ASN A 160 8.19 -7.04 -8.33
CA ASN A 160 9.26 -6.69 -7.38
C ASN A 160 10.67 -6.98 -7.90
N PRO A 161 10.96 -8.11 -8.59
CA PRO A 161 12.30 -8.34 -9.11
C PRO A 161 12.78 -7.26 -10.10
N LEU A 162 11.85 -6.58 -10.78
CA LEU A 162 12.14 -5.57 -11.79
C LEU A 162 12.17 -4.15 -11.20
N PHE A 163 11.17 -3.81 -10.40
CA PHE A 163 10.98 -2.45 -9.88
C PHE A 163 11.52 -2.21 -8.49
N PHE A 164 11.67 -3.28 -7.69
CA PHE A 164 12.09 -3.20 -6.29
C PHE A 164 13.11 -4.32 -6.00
N PRO A 165 14.21 -4.42 -6.77
CA PRO A 165 15.19 -5.47 -6.57
C PRO A 165 15.73 -5.41 -5.15
N LYS A 166 15.83 -6.57 -4.49
CA LYS A 166 16.39 -6.62 -3.15
C LYS A 166 17.88 -6.27 -3.24
N PRO A 167 18.35 -5.23 -2.52
CA PRO A 167 19.77 -4.92 -2.50
C PRO A 167 20.56 -6.08 -1.91
N GLU A 168 21.82 -6.19 -2.32
CA GLU A 168 22.71 -7.23 -1.84
C GLU A 168 22.76 -7.24 -0.31
N GLY A 169 22.66 -8.43 0.30
CA GLY A 169 22.63 -8.59 1.75
C GLY A 169 21.26 -8.34 2.42
N ALA A 170 20.24 -7.86 1.70
CA ALA A 170 18.90 -7.65 2.27
C ALA A 170 18.27 -8.95 2.80
N GLU A 171 18.41 -10.05 2.05
CA GLU A 171 17.91 -11.37 2.45
C GLU A 171 18.62 -11.91 3.69
N LYS A 172 19.92 -11.64 3.83
CA LYS A 172 20.70 -12.01 5.02
C LYS A 172 20.17 -11.28 6.26
N VAL A 173 19.96 -9.97 6.17
CA VAL A 173 19.38 -9.18 7.27
C VAL A 173 17.97 -9.67 7.62
N GLU A 174 17.11 -9.89 6.62
CA GLU A 174 15.75 -10.41 6.80
C GLU A 174 15.75 -11.78 7.51
N THR A 175 16.65 -12.67 7.13
CA THR A 175 16.80 -13.99 7.74
C THR A 175 17.27 -13.92 9.19
N LEU A 176 18.22 -13.04 9.50
CA LEU A 176 18.71 -12.82 10.87
C LEU A 176 17.58 -12.28 11.77
N GLU A 177 16.81 -11.29 11.30
CA GLU A 177 15.69 -10.73 12.07
C GLU A 177 14.57 -11.75 12.29
N LYS A 178 14.22 -12.53 11.27
CA LYS A 178 13.22 -13.61 11.38
C LYS A 178 13.66 -14.69 12.37
N THR A 179 14.90 -15.13 12.28
CA THR A 179 15.47 -16.13 13.21
C THR A 179 15.44 -15.61 14.65
N ARG A 180 15.86 -14.35 14.86
CA ARG A 180 15.85 -13.70 16.18
C ARG A 180 14.44 -13.62 16.77
N SER A 181 13.46 -13.22 15.96
CA SER A 181 12.05 -13.14 16.36
C SER A 181 11.47 -14.51 16.69
N ALA A 182 11.77 -15.53 15.89
CA ALA A 182 11.35 -16.90 16.12
C ALA A 182 11.92 -17.47 17.43
N ALA A 183 13.20 -17.24 17.72
CA ALA A 183 13.83 -17.65 18.97
C ALA A 183 13.12 -17.02 20.18
N ARG A 184 12.88 -15.70 20.16
CA ARG A 184 12.15 -14.99 21.23
C ARG A 184 10.72 -15.51 21.41
N ARG A 185 10.04 -15.82 20.30
CA ARG A 185 8.68 -16.39 20.34
C ARG A 185 8.69 -17.79 20.97
N LEU A 186 9.67 -18.62 20.63
CA LEU A 186 9.80 -19.97 21.18
C LEU A 186 10.09 -19.94 22.69
N GLU A 187 10.98 -19.07 23.17
CA GLU A 187 11.20 -18.85 24.61
C GLU A 187 9.90 -18.53 25.36
N GLY A 188 9.10 -17.60 24.82
CA GLY A 188 7.83 -17.21 25.41
C GLY A 188 6.76 -18.31 25.40
N LEU A 189 6.83 -19.24 24.44
CA LEU A 189 5.95 -20.40 24.38
C LEU A 189 6.41 -21.52 25.32
N LEU A 190 7.71 -21.81 25.39
CA LEU A 190 8.27 -22.87 26.25
C LEU A 190 7.92 -22.66 27.73
N GLY A 191 7.90 -21.42 28.20
CA GLY A 191 7.49 -21.09 29.58
C GLY A 191 5.99 -21.28 29.89
N ARG A 192 5.18 -21.69 28.91
CA ARG A 192 3.71 -21.84 29.05
C ARG A 192 3.22 -23.26 28.78
N VAL A 193 4.10 -24.17 28.36
CA VAL A 193 3.70 -25.56 28.06
C VAL A 193 3.83 -26.39 29.33
N GLU A 194 2.72 -26.89 29.82
CA GLU A 194 2.67 -27.83 30.94
C GLU A 194 3.07 -29.25 30.50
N GLY A 195 3.67 -30.03 31.41
CA GLY A 195 4.03 -31.43 31.15
C GLY A 195 5.34 -31.66 30.39
N LEU A 196 6.13 -30.61 30.14
CA LEU A 196 7.51 -30.75 29.65
C LEU A 196 8.49 -30.99 30.81
N ASP A 197 9.54 -31.75 30.54
CA ASP A 197 10.64 -31.92 31.48
C ASP A 197 11.34 -30.58 31.75
N GLU A 198 11.36 -30.16 33.03
CA GLU A 198 11.89 -28.86 33.44
C GLU A 198 13.38 -28.68 33.11
N ALA A 199 14.17 -29.76 33.21
CA ALA A 199 15.59 -29.73 32.87
C ALA A 199 15.79 -29.48 31.37
N ARG A 200 15.01 -30.16 30.53
CA ARG A 200 15.00 -29.92 29.07
C ARG A 200 14.56 -28.50 28.72
N VAL A 201 13.52 -27.97 29.36
CA VAL A 201 13.05 -26.59 29.11
C VAL A 201 14.13 -25.58 29.48
N LYS A 202 14.75 -25.73 30.66
CA LYS A 202 15.83 -24.85 31.12
C LYS A 202 17.03 -24.84 30.17
N GLU A 203 17.43 -26.01 29.68
CA GLU A 203 18.53 -26.12 28.71
C GLU A 203 18.19 -25.47 27.37
N LEU A 204 16.97 -25.69 26.85
CA LEU A 204 16.52 -25.04 25.61
C LEU A 204 16.44 -23.52 25.77
N MET A 205 15.98 -23.01 26.91
CA MET A 205 15.97 -21.57 27.18
C MET A 205 17.39 -20.98 27.21
N ARG A 206 18.37 -21.70 27.76
CA ARG A 206 19.78 -21.28 27.73
C ARG A 206 20.31 -21.22 26.30
N GLN A 207 20.08 -22.26 25.50
CA GLN A 207 20.51 -22.35 24.11
C GLN A 207 19.86 -21.26 23.23
N LEU A 208 18.58 -20.96 23.42
CA LEU A 208 17.88 -19.89 22.70
C LEU A 208 18.40 -18.50 23.08
N ALA A 209 18.73 -18.29 24.36
CA ALA A 209 19.34 -17.04 24.81
C ALA A 209 20.74 -16.83 24.21
N GLU A 210 21.55 -17.89 24.12
CA GLU A 210 22.86 -17.88 23.47
C GLU A 210 22.73 -17.59 21.97
N LEU A 211 21.85 -18.29 21.26
CA LEU A 211 21.56 -18.03 19.85
C LEU A 211 21.13 -16.59 19.61
N ARG A 212 20.27 -16.02 20.48
CA ARG A 212 19.86 -14.61 20.34
C ARG A 212 21.04 -13.67 20.51
N LYS A 213 21.96 -13.96 21.44
CA LYS A 213 23.16 -13.14 21.64
C LYS A 213 24.04 -13.14 20.38
N GLU A 214 24.27 -14.31 19.78
CA GLU A 214 25.00 -14.43 18.51
C GLU A 214 24.31 -13.63 17.39
N LEU A 215 22.98 -13.74 17.29
CA LEU A 215 22.20 -12.97 16.31
C LEU A 215 22.28 -11.46 16.56
N ASP A 216 22.31 -11.02 17.82
CA ASP A 216 22.42 -9.61 18.21
C ASP A 216 23.82 -9.03 17.92
N GLU A 217 24.85 -9.87 17.88
CA GLU A 217 26.22 -9.50 17.50
C GLU A 217 26.38 -9.40 15.97
N VAL A 218 25.79 -10.31 15.20
CA VAL A 218 25.93 -10.36 13.73
C VAL A 218 24.98 -9.41 13.00
N LEU A 219 23.81 -9.12 13.58
CA LEU A 219 22.78 -8.30 12.93
C LEU A 219 23.23 -6.85 12.64
N PRO A 220 23.94 -6.13 13.54
CA PRO A 220 24.44 -4.78 13.28
C PRO A 220 25.39 -4.71 12.08
N GLU A 221 26.32 -5.66 11.96
CA GLU A 221 27.26 -5.73 10.85
C GLU A 221 26.54 -5.97 9.52
N ALA A 222 25.59 -6.91 9.50
CA ALA A 222 24.79 -7.18 8.32
C ALA A 222 23.94 -5.95 7.89
N LYS A 223 23.42 -5.18 8.86
CA LYS A 223 22.70 -3.93 8.60
C LYS A 223 23.61 -2.82 8.07
N ALA A 224 24.82 -2.70 8.59
CA ALA A 224 25.80 -1.75 8.10
C ALA A 224 26.18 -2.05 6.64
N ALA A 225 26.50 -3.32 6.33
CA ALA A 225 26.79 -3.77 4.98
C ALA A 225 25.62 -3.52 4.01
N LEU A 226 24.38 -3.80 4.44
CA LEU A 226 23.18 -3.47 3.66
C LEU A 226 23.02 -1.96 3.42
N GLY A 227 23.30 -1.13 4.43
CA GLY A 227 23.27 0.33 4.30
C GLY A 227 24.33 0.87 3.35
N GLU A 228 25.50 0.23 3.29
CA GLU A 228 26.54 0.54 2.30
C GLU A 228 26.14 0.09 0.89
N ALA A 229 25.58 -1.12 0.74
CA ALA A 229 25.09 -1.60 -0.54
C ALA A 229 24.00 -0.69 -1.11
N LYS A 230 23.05 -0.24 -0.27
CA LYS A 230 22.00 0.71 -0.68
C LYS A 230 22.54 2.07 -1.12
N ARG A 231 23.62 2.56 -0.51
CA ARG A 231 24.28 3.83 -0.88
C ARG A 231 25.15 3.73 -2.13
N LYS A 232 25.49 2.51 -2.56
CA LYS A 232 26.23 2.27 -3.81
C LYS A 232 25.32 2.03 -5.01
N ALA A 233 24.07 1.65 -4.74
CA ALA A 233 23.06 1.29 -5.74
C ALA A 233 22.04 2.41 -5.98
N GLY A 234 22.20 3.59 -5.37
CA GLY A 234 21.35 4.75 -5.54
C GLY A 234 22.11 6.01 -5.22
#